data_AF-A0AA41WCH1-F1
#
_entry.id   AF-A0AA41WCH1-F1
#
_cell.length_a   1.000
_cell.length_b   1.000
_cell.length_c   1.000
_cell.angle_alpha   90.00
_cell.angle_beta   90.00
_cell.angle_gamma   90.00
#
_symmetry.space_group_name_H-M   'P 1'
#
loop_
_entity.id
_entity.type
_entity.pdbx_description
1 polymer ?
#
loop_
_entity_poly.entity_id
_entity_poly.type
_entity_poly.pdbx_seq_one_letter_code
_entity_poly.pdbx_strand_id
1 'polypeptide(L)' 'MTGCDADFGRDRLLVRYDPAVVSRDQLLEAVAELGYRPRVVREP' A
#
# COMPACT_ATOMS: atom_id res chain seq x y z
N MET A 1 -1.77 -13.59 -7.60
CA MET A 1 -2.09 -12.50 -8.56
C MET A 1 -1.88 -11.19 -7.83
N THR A 2 -0.76 -10.52 -8.07
CA THR A 2 -0.39 -9.27 -7.40
C THR A 2 -0.61 -8.12 -8.38
N GLY A 3 -1.31 -7.07 -7.95
CA GLY A 3 -1.64 -5.92 -8.77
C GLY A 3 -1.79 -4.66 -7.91
N CYS A 4 -1.30 -3.54 -8.43
CA CYS A 4 -1.31 -2.25 -7.76
C CYS A 4 -2.02 -1.23 -8.66
N ASP A 5 -3.00 -0.52 -8.11
CA ASP A 5 -3.74 0.54 -8.81
C ASP A 5 -3.52 1.85 -8.05
N ALA A 6 -2.96 2.86 -8.73
CA ALA A 6 -2.53 4.12 -8.14
C ALA A 6 -3.36 5.30 -8.68
N ASP A 7 -4.13 5.95 -7.80
CA ASP A 7 -4.86 7.20 -8.08
C ASP A 7 -4.07 8.38 -7.51
N PHE A 8 -3.20 8.96 -8.34
CA PHE A 8 -2.42 10.15 -7.99
C PHE A 8 -3.27 11.42 -7.84
N GLY A 9 -4.50 11.44 -8.37
CA GLY A 9 -5.42 12.56 -8.22
C GLY A 9 -6.04 12.64 -6.82
N ARG A 10 -6.07 11.51 -6.10
CA ARG A 10 -6.60 11.41 -4.72
C ARG A 10 -5.56 11.04 -3.68
N ASP A 11 -4.29 10.90 -4.08
CA ASP A 11 -3.20 10.40 -3.24
C ASP A 11 -3.54 9.04 -2.60
N ARG A 12 -4.19 8.15 -3.37
CA ARG A 12 -4.60 6.81 -2.92
C ARG A 12 -3.96 5.72 -3.76
N LEU A 13 -3.49 4.68 -3.08
CA LEU A 13 -2.95 3.47 -3.70
C LEU A 13 -3.73 2.27 -3.17
N LEU A 14 -4.33 1.49 -4.08
CA LEU A 14 -4.95 0.21 -3.74
C LEU A 14 -3.95 -0.91 -4.05
N VAL A 15 -3.52 -1.60 -3.00
CA VAL A 15 -2.58 -2.73 -3.11
C VAL A 15 -3.30 -4.03 -2.80
N ARG A 16 -3.34 -4.94 -3.78
CA ARG A 16 -3.77 -6.33 -3.55
C ARG A 16 -2.55 -7.20 -3.36
N TYR A 17 -2.39 -7.75 -2.16
CA TYR A 17 -1.26 -8.58 -1.79
C TYR A 17 -1.74 -9.87 -1.11
N ASP A 18 -0.88 -10.89 -1.14
CA ASP A 18 -1.10 -12.14 -0.43
C ASP A 18 -0.51 -12.05 0.98
N PRO A 19 -1.34 -12.10 2.04
CA PRO A 19 -0.87 -12.00 3.42
C PRO A 19 -0.04 -13.20 3.86
N ALA A 20 -0.08 -14.33 3.14
CA ALA A 20 0.79 -15.48 3.41
C ALA A 20 2.24 -15.25 2.93
N VAL A 21 2.46 -14.27 2.06
CA VAL A 21 3.76 -13.98 1.44
C VAL A 21 4.35 -12.65 1.93
N VAL A 22 3.51 -11.63 2.11
CA VAL A 22 3.95 -10.29 2.52
C VAL A 22 2.97 -9.68 3.52
N SER A 23 3.51 -9.10 4.59
CA SER A 23 2.70 -8.43 5.61
C SER A 23 2.41 -6.98 5.25
N ARG A 24 1.29 -6.44 5.77
CA ARG A 24 0.97 -5.02 5.64
C ARG A 24 2.10 -4.11 6.12
N ASP A 25 2.71 -4.43 7.26
CA ASP A 25 3.80 -3.63 7.84
C ASP A 25 5.02 -3.58 6.91
N GLN A 26 5.37 -4.69 6.26
CA GLN A 26 6.45 -4.70 5.26
C GLN A 26 6.14 -3.79 4.06
N LEU A 27 4.88 -3.73 3.63
CA LEU A 27 4.46 -2.81 2.57
C LEU A 27 4.55 -1.34 3.03
N LEU A 28 4.18 -1.06 4.29
CA LEU A 28 4.27 0.30 4.84
C LEU A 28 5.72 0.74 5.02
N GLU A 29 6.60 -0.14 5.50
CA GLU A 29 8.03 0.11 5.63
C GLU A 29 8.67 0.37 4.28
N ALA A 30 8.42 -0.48 3.27
CA ALA A 30 8.96 -0.28 1.92
C ALA A 30 8.55 1.08 1.32
N VAL A 31 7.30 1.51 1.53
CA VAL A 31 6.84 2.83 1.07
C VAL A 31 7.47 3.97 1.89
N ALA A 32 7.73 3.75 3.19
CA ALA A 32 8.39 4.72 4.04
C ALA A 32 9.88 4.90 3.69
N GLU A 33 10.58 3.83 3.31
CA GLU A 33 11.97 3.86 2.84
C GLU A 33 12.13 4.68 1.55
N LEU A 34 11.10 4.69 0.70
CA LEU A 34 11.03 5.55 -0.49
C LEU A 34 10.79 7.04 -0.15
N GLY A 35 10.69 7.40 1.14
CA GLY A 35 10.49 8.77 1.63
C GLY A 35 9.03 9.19 1.76
N TYR A 36 8.08 8.29 1.48
CA TYR A 36 6.65 8.57 1.63
C TYR A 36 6.17 8.32 3.06
N ARG A 37 4.94 8.76 3.37
CA ARG A 37 4.29 8.56 4.67
C ARG A 37 2.93 7.90 4.45
N PRO A 38 2.89 6.58 4.21
CA PRO A 38 1.65 5.90 3.90
C PRO A 38 0.70 5.91 5.11
N ARG A 39 -0.58 6.14 4.85
CA ARG A 39 -1.65 6.00 5.85
C ARG A 39 -2.64 4.96 5.37
N VAL A 40 -2.98 4.01 6.24
CA VAL A 40 -4.00 3.01 5.94
C VAL A 40 -5.37 3.67 6.06
N VAL A 41 -6.04 3.84 4.92
CA VAL A 41 -7.44 4.31 4.87
C VAL A 41 -8.32 3.09 4.65
N ARG A 42 -9.19 2.76 5.61
CA ARG A 42 -10.28 1.80 5.39
C ARG A 42 -11.51 2.62 5.03
N GLU A 43 -12.08 2.37 3.85
CA GLU A 43 -13.41 2.88 3.55
C GLU A 43 -14.43 2.14 4.44
N PRO A 44 -15.39 2.86 5.07
CA PRO A 44 -16.41 2.28 5.92
C PRO A 44 -17.39 1.37 5.18
#